data_AF-A0A1T5AZD7-F1
#
_entry.id   AF-A0A1T5AZD7-F1
#
_cell.length_a   1.000
_cell.length_b   1.000
_cell.length_c   1.000
_cell.angle_alpha   90.00
_cell.angle_beta   90.00
_cell.angle_gamma   90.00
#
_symmetry.space_group_name_H-M   'P 1'
#
loop_
_entity.id
_entity.type
_entity.pdbx_description
1 polymer ?
#
loop_
_entity_poly.entity_id
_entity_poly.type
_entity_poly.pdbx_seq_one_letter_code
_entity_poly.pdbx_strand_id
1 'polypeptide(L)'
;MVIVAAVIGMTTACNSQDKKSEADKVEAQATRKAITFADFKKIKGVDNVQEVPFHLFTKLDSVHFFVAPSNDSAYLKVQRHKLDNYYGFEESGDFYAIHFSIENNISNSIEAYVLKSEFTASFDLTLKGAKLDEIRSSTYKAVDDFDNKSFDKYGTIAEVSEQEFLKASKNRIDEVLLKNPDVKLKNNNWTLVDKDKEYNITPYENTSEEDGTFYSAYIGQSKFLNLEVFHESSDAANEDYYTFFEPISAVKFNMYAVGYPQVLPVRNCISWVTSNSSVGSDFVISKYVPQEKGQEGLLYVNFTNFKIADDKKAFWADKNTFYAAVYPLNSAPAKGKVQKMAFLKIQVKENWF
;
A
#
# COMPACT_ATOMS: atom_id res chain seq x y z
N MET A 1 -0.17 0.49 95.58
CA MET A 1 0.62 -0.70 95.18
C MET A 1 1.74 -0.22 94.26
N VAL A 2 3.01 -0.50 94.59
CA VAL A 2 4.25 -0.23 93.81
C VAL A 2 4.59 1.24 93.40
N ILE A 3 5.23 1.96 94.32
CA ILE A 3 6.58 2.58 94.24
C ILE A 3 7.20 2.98 92.86
N VAL A 4 7.52 4.28 92.71
CA VAL A 4 8.78 4.97 92.21
C VAL A 4 9.42 4.46 90.88
N ALA A 5 9.75 5.26 89.84
CA ALA A 5 10.68 6.41 89.71
C ALA A 5 10.55 7.08 88.28
N ALA A 6 11.26 8.15 87.83
CA ALA A 6 11.98 9.28 88.45
C ALA A 6 12.47 10.36 87.41
N VAL A 7 12.33 11.65 87.77
CA VAL A 7 13.36 12.75 87.73
C VAL A 7 13.97 13.29 86.39
N ILE A 8 13.55 14.53 86.06
CA ILE A 8 14.30 15.71 85.51
C ILE A 8 14.95 15.69 84.11
N GLY A 9 14.68 16.77 83.34
CA GLY A 9 15.51 17.26 82.23
C GLY A 9 15.00 18.58 81.62
N MET A 10 15.47 19.74 82.09
CA MET A 10 15.23 21.04 81.44
C MET A 10 16.29 21.33 80.37
N THR A 11 16.01 22.18 79.37
CA THR A 11 16.81 23.37 78.93
C THR A 11 16.37 23.88 77.53
N THR A 12 15.79 25.08 77.45
CA THR A 12 16.36 26.39 76.97
C THR A 12 16.53 26.60 75.46
N ALA A 13 15.83 27.64 74.97
CA ALA A 13 16.31 28.67 74.01
C ALA A 13 16.75 28.21 72.59
N CYS A 14 16.87 29.09 71.58
CA CYS A 14 16.65 30.54 71.51
C CYS A 14 16.11 30.91 70.12
N ASN A 15 15.37 32.02 70.01
CA ASN A 15 14.92 32.54 68.71
C ASN A 15 15.76 33.79 68.39
N SER A 16 16.57 33.75 67.31
CA SER A 16 17.32 34.91 66.82
C SER A 16 17.29 34.96 65.29
N GLN A 17 16.93 36.13 64.76
CA GLN A 17 16.76 36.36 63.33
C GLN A 17 18.11 36.42 62.61
N ASP A 18 18.27 35.66 61.53
CA ASP A 18 19.41 35.79 60.64
C ASP A 18 19.20 36.83 59.52
N LYS A 19 20.31 37.48 59.18
CA LYS A 19 20.36 38.59 58.21
C LYS A 19 20.44 38.08 56.77
N LYS A 20 19.94 38.91 55.85
CA LYS A 20 20.18 38.75 54.40
C LYS A 20 21.67 38.60 54.09
N SER A 21 21.99 37.66 53.21
CA SER A 21 23.04 37.82 52.22
C SER A 21 22.42 37.65 50.82
N GLU A 22 22.64 38.64 49.96
CA GLU A 22 22.41 38.46 48.52
C GLU A 22 23.55 37.59 47.98
N ALA A 23 23.21 36.40 47.50
CA ALA A 23 24.10 35.62 46.66
C ALA A 23 23.67 35.87 45.21
N ASP A 24 24.49 36.62 44.46
CA ASP A 24 24.32 36.78 43.02
C ASP A 24 24.33 35.39 42.36
N LYS A 25 23.14 34.92 41.99
CA LYS A 25 23.01 33.88 40.98
C LYS A 25 23.41 34.50 39.64
N VAL A 26 24.70 34.41 39.33
CA VAL A 26 25.15 34.42 37.94
C VAL A 26 24.55 33.18 37.28
N GLU A 27 23.33 33.33 36.74
CA GLU A 27 22.81 32.40 35.76
C GLU A 27 23.78 32.43 34.58
N ALA A 28 24.63 31.42 34.51
CA ALA A 28 25.37 31.11 33.31
C ALA A 28 24.33 30.78 32.23
N GLN A 29 23.92 31.78 31.46
CA GLN A 29 23.28 31.58 30.17
C GLN A 29 24.26 30.81 29.31
N ALA A 30 24.15 29.48 29.35
CA ALA A 30 24.83 28.60 28.43
C ALA A 30 24.31 28.93 27.04
N THR A 31 25.06 29.76 26.31
CA THR A 31 24.88 29.98 24.88
C THR A 31 24.92 28.62 24.21
N ARG A 32 23.74 28.06 23.92
CA ARG A 32 23.59 26.79 23.22
C ARG A 32 24.35 26.93 21.91
N LYS A 33 25.37 26.08 21.71
CA LYS A 33 26.18 26.04 20.49
C LYS A 33 25.25 25.99 19.29
N ALA A 34 25.41 26.91 18.34
CA ALA A 34 24.71 26.83 17.07
C ALA A 34 25.14 25.53 16.37
N ILE A 35 24.20 24.60 16.19
CA ILE A 35 24.44 23.33 15.50
C ILE A 35 24.44 23.57 14.00
N THR A 36 25.35 22.89 13.31
CA THR A 36 25.54 22.94 11.87
C THR A 36 25.62 21.52 11.31
N PHE A 37 25.56 21.35 9.99
CA PHE A 37 25.75 20.04 9.37
C PHE A 37 27.12 19.40 9.68
N ALA A 38 28.13 20.18 10.09
CA ALA A 38 29.44 19.66 10.49
C ALA A 38 29.44 18.98 11.88
N ASP A 39 28.39 19.16 12.68
CA ASP A 39 28.23 18.53 14.00
C ASP A 39 27.64 17.11 13.93
N PHE A 40 27.20 16.67 12.75
CA PHE A 40 26.62 15.35 12.52
C PHE A 40 27.67 14.35 12.05
N LYS A 41 27.44 13.07 12.36
CA LYS A 41 28.32 11.97 11.91
C LYS A 41 28.27 11.85 10.39
N LYS A 42 29.42 12.04 9.74
CA LYS A 42 29.56 11.78 8.30
C LYS A 42 29.46 10.29 8.00
N ILE A 43 28.81 9.97 6.89
CA ILE A 43 28.57 8.59 6.42
C ILE A 43 28.78 8.51 4.90
N LYS A 44 28.79 7.29 4.37
CA LYS A 44 28.57 7.07 2.94
C LYS A 44 27.10 7.39 2.62
N GLY A 45 26.84 8.06 1.49
CA GLY A 45 25.49 8.28 1.01
C GLY A 45 24.77 7.01 0.56
N VAL A 46 23.48 7.15 0.25
CA VAL A 46 22.66 6.09 -0.33
C VAL A 46 22.95 6.02 -1.83
N ASP A 47 23.70 5.00 -2.26
CA ASP A 47 24.00 4.78 -3.68
C ASP A 47 22.83 4.14 -4.43
N ASN A 48 22.09 3.23 -3.78
CA ASN A 48 20.91 2.57 -4.33
C ASN A 48 19.70 2.77 -3.40
N VAL A 49 18.71 3.51 -3.87
CA VAL A 49 17.48 3.80 -3.10
C VAL A 49 16.60 2.56 -2.90
N GLN A 50 16.77 1.50 -3.69
CA GLN A 50 16.03 0.25 -3.51
C GLN A 50 16.56 -0.62 -2.36
N GLU A 51 17.74 -0.29 -1.81
CA GLU A 51 18.39 -1.02 -0.72
C GLU A 51 18.18 -0.36 0.66
N VAL A 52 17.47 0.78 0.72
CA VAL A 52 17.20 1.46 2.01
C VAL A 52 16.15 0.69 2.82
N PRO A 53 16.29 0.58 4.16
CA PRO A 53 15.32 -0.18 4.96
C PRO A 53 13.88 0.35 4.89
N PHE A 54 13.70 1.68 4.82
CA PHE A 54 12.40 2.33 4.56
C PHE A 54 12.57 3.80 4.15
N HIS A 55 11.56 4.35 3.46
CA HIS A 55 11.47 5.78 3.17
C HIS A 55 10.67 6.49 4.27
N LEU A 56 11.00 7.76 4.53
CA LEU A 56 10.25 8.65 5.42
C LEU A 56 9.64 9.82 4.66
N PHE A 57 8.41 10.19 5.04
CA PHE A 57 7.65 11.29 4.43
C PHE A 57 7.26 12.31 5.50
N THR A 58 7.34 13.59 5.18
CA THR A 58 6.82 14.67 6.02
C THR A 58 5.99 15.66 5.21
N LYS A 59 4.98 16.25 5.86
CA LYS A 59 4.19 17.37 5.34
C LYS A 59 4.62 18.72 5.93
N LEU A 60 5.64 18.75 6.80
CA LEU A 60 6.15 19.97 7.41
C LEU A 60 7.09 20.71 6.47
N ASP A 61 7.09 22.04 6.53
CA ASP A 61 8.01 22.91 5.78
C ASP A 61 9.42 22.95 6.39
N SER A 62 9.56 22.48 7.63
CA SER A 62 10.83 22.35 8.33
C SER A 62 10.75 21.25 9.38
N VAL A 63 11.87 20.56 9.61
CA VAL A 63 12.02 19.43 10.53
C VAL A 63 13.25 19.60 11.41
N HIS A 64 13.36 18.84 12.50
CA HIS A 64 14.49 18.88 13.41
C HIS A 64 15.38 17.65 13.23
N PHE A 65 16.65 17.90 12.90
CA PHE A 65 17.70 16.89 12.85
C PHE A 65 18.47 16.93 14.17
N PHE A 66 18.36 15.89 14.98
CA PHE A 66 19.06 15.75 16.26
C PHE A 66 20.38 14.99 16.06
N VAL A 67 21.42 15.37 16.81
CA VAL A 67 22.74 14.71 16.73
C VAL A 67 22.78 13.35 17.46
N ALA A 68 21.72 13.02 18.22
CA ALA A 68 21.52 11.75 18.93
C ALA A 68 20.01 11.54 19.19
N PRO A 69 19.52 10.30 19.36
CA PRO A 69 18.10 10.00 19.55
C PRO A 69 17.64 10.32 20.98
N SER A 70 17.57 11.60 21.33
CA SER A 70 17.07 12.10 22.62
C SER A 70 16.44 13.48 22.45
N ASN A 71 15.34 13.74 23.15
CA ASN A 71 14.65 15.04 23.15
C ASN A 71 15.49 16.17 23.76
N ASP A 72 16.46 15.84 24.62
CA ASP A 72 17.43 16.78 25.19
C ASP A 72 18.67 17.00 24.29
N SER A 73 18.76 16.27 23.17
CA SER A 73 19.89 16.37 22.24
C SER A 73 19.86 17.70 21.48
N ALA A 74 21.04 18.19 21.11
CA ALA A 74 21.15 19.37 20.29
C ALA A 74 20.66 19.06 18.85
N TYR A 75 19.97 20.02 18.23
CA TYR A 75 19.37 19.84 16.91
C TYR A 75 19.69 21.00 15.96
N LEU A 76 19.65 20.69 14.66
CA LEU A 76 19.58 21.64 13.57
C LEU A 76 18.15 21.64 13.03
N LYS A 77 17.53 22.82 12.93
CA LYS A 77 16.26 22.98 12.21
C LYS A 77 16.56 23.08 10.72
N VAL A 78 16.11 22.10 9.94
CA VAL A 78 16.33 22.01 8.49
C VAL A 78 15.03 22.42 7.78
N GLN A 79 15.12 23.38 6.85
CA GLN A 79 14.02 23.70 5.96
C GLN A 79 13.91 22.63 4.87
N ARG A 80 12.71 22.10 4.64
CA ARG A 80 12.49 21.05 3.65
C ARG A 80 12.49 21.65 2.24
N HIS A 81 13.33 21.10 1.36
CA HIS A 81 13.25 21.31 -0.08
C HIS A 81 12.40 20.23 -0.76
N LYS A 82 11.83 20.53 -1.93
CA LYS A 82 10.95 19.59 -2.66
C LYS A 82 11.66 18.33 -3.16
N LEU A 83 12.99 18.40 -3.29
CA LEU A 83 13.84 17.29 -3.75
C LEU A 83 14.52 16.54 -2.59
N ASP A 84 14.24 16.91 -1.34
CA ASP A 84 14.83 16.21 -0.18
C ASP A 84 14.23 14.82 -0.04
N ASN A 85 15.10 13.82 0.04
CA ASN A 85 14.75 12.44 0.31
C ASN A 85 15.25 12.05 1.70
N TYR A 86 14.39 11.40 2.48
CA TYR A 86 14.69 10.96 3.85
C TYR A 86 14.65 9.45 3.91
N TYR A 87 15.83 8.83 3.97
CA TYR A 87 15.99 7.37 4.02
C TYR A 87 16.20 6.94 5.47
N GLY A 88 15.28 6.15 6.01
CA GLY A 88 15.33 5.63 7.37
C GLY A 88 16.05 4.28 7.44
N PHE A 89 16.89 4.12 8.46
CA PHE A 89 17.72 2.93 8.66
C PHE A 89 17.37 2.18 9.94
N GLU A 90 17.15 2.89 11.04
CA GLU A 90 16.83 2.31 12.34
C GLU A 90 15.72 3.10 13.05
N GLU A 91 15.03 2.44 13.98
CA GLU A 91 14.09 3.06 14.92
C GLU A 91 14.68 3.05 16.32
N SER A 92 14.69 4.19 17.02
CA SER A 92 15.19 4.29 18.40
C SER A 92 14.28 5.20 19.22
N GLY A 93 13.44 4.59 20.07
CA GLY A 93 12.40 5.30 20.81
C GLY A 93 11.48 6.11 19.88
N ASP A 94 11.38 7.41 20.15
CA ASP A 94 10.61 8.39 19.40
C ASP A 94 11.29 8.88 18.10
N PHE A 95 12.45 8.31 17.74
CA PHE A 95 13.27 8.74 16.60
C PHE A 95 13.38 7.68 15.50
N TYR A 96 13.56 8.15 14.28
CA TYR A 96 14.17 7.41 13.17
C TYR A 96 15.62 7.88 13.00
N ALA A 97 16.56 6.95 12.83
CA ALA A 97 17.89 7.25 12.30
C ALA A 97 17.79 7.36 10.78
N ILE A 98 18.29 8.46 10.20
CA ILE A 98 18.25 8.73 8.76
C ILE A 98 19.64 8.93 8.19
N HIS A 99 19.80 8.54 6.92
CA HIS A 99 20.93 8.95 6.09
C HIS A 99 20.45 10.08 5.16
N PHE A 100 21.00 11.27 5.33
CA PHE A 100 20.61 12.46 4.56
C PHE A 100 21.79 13.00 3.74
N SER A 101 21.60 13.13 2.43
CA SER A 101 22.57 13.72 1.51
C SER A 101 22.35 15.23 1.41
N ILE A 102 23.27 16.01 1.95
CA ILE A 102 23.18 17.48 1.97
C ILE A 102 23.22 17.98 0.52
N GLU A 103 22.27 18.83 0.14
CA GLU A 103 22.12 19.36 -1.23
C GLU A 103 22.00 18.24 -2.30
N ASN A 104 21.48 17.07 -1.92
CA ASN A 104 21.42 15.85 -2.74
C ASN A 104 22.81 15.34 -3.24
N ASN A 105 23.88 15.72 -2.56
CA ASN A 105 25.22 15.21 -2.84
C ASN A 105 25.52 13.96 -1.99
N ILE A 106 25.50 12.77 -2.61
CA ILE A 106 25.75 11.49 -1.92
C ILE A 106 27.12 11.44 -1.21
N SER A 107 28.15 12.13 -1.74
CA SER A 107 29.48 12.21 -1.12
C SER A 107 29.54 13.15 0.09
N ASN A 108 28.48 13.92 0.34
CA ASN A 108 28.32 14.79 1.51
C ASN A 108 27.08 14.39 2.32
N SER A 109 27.07 13.15 2.81
CA SER A 109 25.96 12.58 3.58
C SER A 109 26.25 12.51 5.07
N ILE A 110 25.20 12.69 5.87
CA ILE A 110 25.23 12.62 7.34
C ILE A 110 24.20 11.63 7.88
N GLU A 111 24.53 11.04 9.03
CA GLU A 111 23.58 10.39 9.91
C GLU A 111 22.95 11.45 10.83
N ALA A 112 21.63 11.48 10.87
CA ALA A 112 20.86 12.34 11.76
C ALA A 112 19.69 11.56 12.37
N TYR A 113 19.15 12.05 13.48
CA TYR A 113 17.95 11.48 14.11
C TYR A 113 16.78 12.44 13.92
N VAL A 114 15.62 11.95 13.50
CA VAL A 114 14.41 12.75 13.28
C VAL A 114 13.23 12.18 14.05
N LEU A 115 12.31 13.05 14.49
CA LEU A 115 11.17 12.64 15.31
C LEU A 115 10.11 11.90 14.50
N LYS A 116 9.57 10.82 15.09
CA LYS A 116 8.40 10.07 14.60
C LYS A 116 7.10 10.88 14.59
N SER A 117 7.07 12.02 15.30
CA SER A 117 5.96 12.99 15.23
C SER A 117 6.07 13.93 14.04
N GLU A 118 7.25 14.07 13.43
CA GLU A 118 7.49 14.93 12.26
C GLU A 118 7.47 14.16 10.93
N PHE A 119 7.67 12.83 10.99
CA PHE A 119 7.76 11.93 9.83
C PHE A 119 6.82 10.74 9.95
N THR A 120 6.36 10.25 8.79
CA THR A 120 5.64 8.98 8.66
C THR A 120 6.47 8.04 7.80
N ALA A 121 6.74 6.83 8.29
CA ALA A 121 7.43 5.81 7.50
C ALA A 121 6.54 5.27 6.36
N SER A 122 7.17 4.82 5.27
CA SER A 122 6.49 4.28 4.09
C SER A 122 5.45 3.22 4.43
N PHE A 123 5.77 2.29 5.33
CA PHE A 123 4.86 1.22 5.76
C PHE A 123 3.69 1.69 6.65
N ASP A 124 3.82 2.87 7.28
CA ASP A 124 2.80 3.50 8.14
C ASP A 124 1.92 4.53 7.40
N LEU A 125 2.17 4.76 6.11
CA LEU A 125 1.36 5.68 5.30
C LEU A 125 -0.12 5.24 5.25
N THR A 126 -1.00 6.22 5.04
CA THR A 126 -2.45 6.02 4.89
C THR A 126 -2.96 6.84 3.70
N LEU A 127 -4.19 6.55 3.24
CA LEU A 127 -4.84 7.34 2.19
C LEU A 127 -5.37 8.71 2.67
N LYS A 128 -5.14 9.08 3.94
CA LYS A 128 -5.71 10.28 4.55
C LYS A 128 -5.23 11.57 3.85
N GLY A 129 -6.15 12.19 3.13
CA GLY A 129 -5.91 13.39 2.33
C GLY A 129 -5.34 13.14 0.94
N ALA A 130 -5.33 11.88 0.47
CA ALA A 130 -5.14 11.57 -0.94
C ALA A 130 -6.43 11.90 -1.72
N LYS A 131 -6.28 12.36 -2.97
CA LYS A 131 -7.41 12.64 -3.85
C LYS A 131 -7.83 11.36 -4.56
N LEU A 132 -8.71 10.59 -3.93
CA LEU A 132 -9.08 9.24 -4.40
C LEU A 132 -9.84 9.23 -5.74
N ASP A 133 -10.58 10.29 -6.05
CA ASP A 133 -11.29 10.46 -7.32
C ASP A 133 -10.35 10.83 -8.48
N GLU A 134 -9.07 11.13 -8.23
CA GLU A 134 -8.16 11.59 -9.27
C GLU A 134 -7.75 10.48 -10.23
N ILE A 135 -8.03 10.71 -11.51
CA ILE A 135 -7.73 9.78 -12.60
C ILE A 135 -6.81 10.45 -13.63
N ARG A 136 -5.92 9.66 -14.23
CA ARG A 136 -5.05 10.11 -15.32
C ARG A 136 -5.81 10.14 -16.64
N SER A 137 -6.63 9.12 -16.87
CA SER A 137 -7.37 8.86 -18.11
C SER A 137 -8.48 7.85 -17.84
N SER A 138 -9.40 7.75 -18.79
CA SER A 138 -10.49 6.79 -18.77
C SER A 138 -10.92 6.43 -20.20
N THR A 139 -11.53 5.27 -20.38
CA THR A 139 -12.22 4.88 -21.61
C THR A 139 -13.63 4.44 -21.24
N TYR A 140 -14.64 4.91 -21.96
CA TYR A 140 -16.03 4.49 -21.73
C TYR A 140 -16.70 4.18 -23.06
N LYS A 141 -17.19 2.95 -23.22
CA LYS A 141 -17.79 2.43 -24.47
C LYS A 141 -16.92 2.75 -25.70
N ALA A 142 -15.65 2.35 -25.63
CA ALA A 142 -14.60 2.60 -26.63
C ALA A 142 -14.31 4.09 -26.96
N VAL A 143 -14.75 5.05 -26.13
CA VAL A 143 -14.35 6.47 -26.24
C VAL A 143 -13.37 6.82 -25.14
N ASP A 144 -12.15 7.16 -25.53
CA ASP A 144 -11.11 7.63 -24.62
C ASP A 144 -11.35 9.08 -24.16
N ASP A 145 -11.01 9.34 -22.90
CA ASP A 145 -11.06 10.66 -22.26
C ASP A 145 -9.77 10.84 -21.45
N PHE A 146 -8.86 11.62 -22.04
CA PHE A 146 -7.58 12.02 -21.45
C PHE A 146 -7.62 13.43 -20.83
N ASP A 147 -8.76 14.13 -20.90
CA ASP A 147 -8.89 15.51 -20.41
C ASP A 147 -9.53 15.56 -19.03
N ASN A 148 -10.57 14.75 -18.78
CA ASN A 148 -11.20 14.64 -17.48
C ASN A 148 -10.29 13.92 -16.47
N LYS A 149 -9.95 14.62 -15.37
CA LYS A 149 -9.09 14.11 -14.29
C LYS A 149 -9.83 13.70 -13.02
N SER A 150 -11.15 13.52 -13.08
CA SER A 150 -11.94 13.02 -11.95
C SER A 150 -12.85 11.85 -12.31
N PHE A 151 -12.89 10.87 -11.42
CA PHE A 151 -13.83 9.76 -11.41
C PHE A 151 -15.28 10.20 -11.15
N ASP A 152 -15.55 11.44 -10.74
CA ASP A 152 -16.91 11.97 -10.49
C ASP A 152 -17.84 11.87 -11.70
N LYS A 153 -17.29 11.87 -12.93
CA LYS A 153 -18.04 11.54 -14.15
C LYS A 153 -18.62 10.11 -14.05
N TYR A 154 -17.82 9.16 -13.55
CA TYR A 154 -18.06 7.72 -13.56
C TYR A 154 -18.67 7.10 -12.30
N GLY A 155 -18.51 7.73 -11.14
CA GLY A 155 -19.01 7.20 -9.88
C GLY A 155 -18.61 8.06 -8.70
N THR A 156 -18.51 7.43 -7.54
CA THR A 156 -17.83 7.98 -6.36
C THR A 156 -16.85 6.95 -5.81
N ILE A 157 -15.80 7.42 -5.13
CA ILE A 157 -14.80 6.57 -4.50
C ILE A 157 -14.44 7.12 -3.13
N ALA A 158 -14.38 6.25 -2.13
CA ALA A 158 -14.10 6.62 -0.75
C ALA A 158 -13.27 5.56 -0.03
N GLU A 159 -12.43 5.99 0.92
CA GLU A 159 -11.84 5.11 1.93
C GLU A 159 -12.93 4.67 2.92
N VAL A 160 -12.95 3.39 3.27
CA VAL A 160 -13.88 2.78 4.21
C VAL A 160 -13.15 2.04 5.33
N SER A 161 -13.83 1.81 6.45
CA SER A 161 -13.28 0.99 7.52
C SER A 161 -13.12 -0.47 7.10
N GLU A 162 -12.12 -1.15 7.67
CA GLU A 162 -11.96 -2.60 7.54
C GLU A 162 -13.24 -3.35 7.98
N GLN A 163 -13.94 -2.85 9.01
CA GLN A 163 -15.20 -3.42 9.47
C GLN A 163 -16.32 -3.36 8.41
N GLU A 164 -16.42 -2.25 7.66
CA GLU A 164 -17.37 -2.14 6.53
C GLU A 164 -16.97 -3.09 5.41
N PHE A 165 -15.69 -3.10 5.02
CA PHE A 165 -15.16 -3.98 3.98
C PHE A 165 -15.40 -5.48 4.29
N LEU A 166 -15.08 -5.93 5.51
CA LEU A 166 -15.32 -7.30 5.96
C LEU A 166 -16.81 -7.65 6.06
N LYS A 167 -17.67 -6.68 6.40
CA LYS A 167 -19.14 -6.87 6.40
C LYS A 167 -19.67 -6.98 4.97
N ALA A 168 -19.16 -6.18 4.03
CA ALA A 168 -19.53 -6.23 2.62
C ALA A 168 -19.06 -7.52 1.96
N SER A 169 -17.83 -7.97 2.24
CA SER A 169 -17.24 -9.20 1.67
C SER A 169 -18.06 -10.45 1.96
N LYS A 170 -18.67 -10.54 3.16
CA LYS A 170 -19.59 -11.63 3.54
C LYS A 170 -20.90 -11.67 2.74
N ASN A 171 -21.24 -10.57 2.06
CA ASN A 171 -22.46 -10.41 1.26
C ASN A 171 -22.13 -10.10 -0.21
N ARG A 172 -20.92 -10.47 -0.67
CA ARG A 172 -20.52 -10.29 -2.07
C ARG A 172 -21.47 -11.03 -3.02
N ILE A 173 -21.74 -10.45 -4.19
CA ILE A 173 -22.68 -10.97 -5.20
C ILE A 173 -22.02 -11.34 -6.53
N ASP A 174 -20.74 -11.03 -6.68
CA ASP A 174 -19.90 -11.59 -7.71
C ASP A 174 -19.54 -13.05 -7.41
N GLU A 175 -19.18 -13.77 -8.46
CA GLU A 175 -18.88 -15.18 -8.37
C GLU A 175 -17.55 -15.44 -7.66
N VAL A 176 -17.54 -16.44 -6.79
CA VAL A 176 -16.33 -17.05 -6.26
C VAL A 176 -15.93 -18.19 -7.18
N LEU A 177 -14.77 -18.10 -7.82
CA LEU A 177 -14.23 -19.19 -8.64
C LEU A 177 -13.93 -20.41 -7.77
N LEU A 178 -14.51 -21.56 -8.12
CA LEU A 178 -14.36 -22.80 -7.37
C LEU A 178 -13.57 -23.83 -8.16
N LYS A 179 -12.67 -24.56 -7.50
CA LYS A 179 -11.92 -25.65 -8.15
C LYS A 179 -12.87 -26.72 -8.69
N ASN A 180 -12.85 -26.93 -10.00
CA ASN A 180 -13.41 -28.12 -10.62
C ASN A 180 -12.52 -29.33 -10.26
N PRO A 181 -13.03 -30.36 -9.55
CA PRO A 181 -12.25 -31.52 -9.13
C PRO A 181 -11.81 -32.41 -10.30
N ASP A 182 -12.43 -32.23 -11.48
CA ASP A 182 -12.10 -32.98 -12.68
C ASP A 182 -10.97 -32.34 -13.51
N VAL A 183 -10.55 -31.11 -13.16
CA VAL A 183 -9.36 -30.45 -13.71
C VAL A 183 -8.12 -30.86 -12.90
N LYS A 184 -7.14 -31.50 -13.56
CA LYS A 184 -5.94 -32.07 -12.93
C LYS A 184 -4.68 -31.77 -13.75
N LEU A 185 -3.57 -31.56 -13.06
CA LEU A 185 -2.25 -31.46 -13.69
C LEU A 185 -1.68 -32.89 -13.86
N LYS A 186 -1.40 -33.31 -15.10
CA LYS A 186 -0.76 -34.59 -15.43
C LYS A 186 0.38 -34.35 -16.40
N ASN A 187 1.57 -34.87 -16.11
CA ASN A 187 2.76 -34.74 -16.98
C ASN A 187 3.01 -33.28 -17.43
N ASN A 188 2.88 -32.33 -16.50
CA ASN A 188 2.97 -30.88 -16.72
C ASN A 188 1.88 -30.24 -17.63
N ASN A 189 0.84 -30.99 -18.02
CA ASN A 189 -0.30 -30.48 -18.78
C ASN A 189 -1.57 -30.48 -17.92
N TRP A 190 -2.40 -29.45 -18.07
CA TRP A 190 -3.72 -29.40 -17.44
C TRP A 190 -4.71 -30.23 -18.26
N THR A 191 -5.50 -31.08 -17.60
CA THR A 191 -6.50 -31.94 -18.25
C THR A 191 -7.83 -31.90 -17.51
N LEU A 192 -8.94 -31.90 -18.26
CA LEU A 192 -10.30 -32.07 -17.73
C LEU A 192 -10.77 -33.50 -18.03
N VAL A 193 -11.46 -34.14 -17.09
CA VAL A 193 -12.20 -35.39 -17.33
C VAL A 193 -13.71 -35.14 -17.33
N ASP A 194 -14.40 -35.30 -18.46
CA ASP A 194 -15.87 -35.32 -18.54
C ASP A 194 -16.34 -36.64 -19.17
N LYS A 195 -17.22 -37.37 -18.47
CA LYS A 195 -17.85 -38.63 -18.93
C LYS A 195 -16.82 -39.62 -19.51
N ASP A 196 -15.80 -39.92 -18.71
CA ASP A 196 -14.68 -40.82 -19.03
C ASP A 196 -13.83 -40.41 -20.25
N LYS A 197 -14.02 -39.19 -20.78
CA LYS A 197 -13.15 -38.58 -21.80
C LYS A 197 -12.22 -37.56 -21.15
N GLU A 198 -10.96 -37.61 -21.55
CA GLU A 198 -9.93 -36.66 -21.13
C GLU A 198 -9.70 -35.61 -22.23
N TYR A 199 -9.73 -34.34 -21.83
CA TYR A 199 -9.53 -33.18 -22.68
C TYR A 199 -8.30 -32.42 -22.21
N ASN A 200 -7.33 -32.19 -23.08
CA ASN A 200 -6.17 -31.36 -22.77
C ASN A 200 -6.58 -29.88 -22.77
N ILE A 201 -6.19 -29.16 -21.73
CA ILE A 201 -6.29 -27.71 -21.65
C ILE A 201 -4.94 -27.17 -22.09
N THR A 202 -4.87 -26.63 -23.30
CA THR A 202 -3.70 -25.91 -23.79
C THR A 202 -3.79 -24.47 -23.26
N PRO A 203 -2.80 -24.00 -22.48
CA PRO A 203 -2.73 -22.62 -22.01
C PRO A 203 -2.74 -21.58 -23.15
N TYR A 204 -2.89 -20.30 -22.82
CA TYR A 204 -2.62 -19.22 -23.77
C TYR A 204 -1.10 -19.18 -24.02
N GLU A 205 -0.63 -19.92 -25.02
CA GLU A 205 0.60 -19.52 -25.70
C GLU A 205 0.33 -18.14 -26.30
N ASN A 206 0.80 -17.10 -25.63
CA ASN A 206 1.33 -15.97 -26.38
C ASN A 206 2.66 -16.50 -26.91
N THR A 207 2.74 -16.67 -28.23
CA THR A 207 3.97 -17.11 -28.89
C THR A 207 4.94 -15.94 -28.92
N SER A 208 5.38 -15.48 -27.75
CA SER A 208 6.49 -14.56 -27.63
C SER A 208 7.70 -15.25 -28.23
N GLU A 209 8.31 -14.63 -29.24
CA GLU A 209 9.55 -15.10 -29.86
C GLU A 209 10.77 -14.97 -28.90
N GLU A 210 10.53 -14.50 -27.67
CA GLU A 210 11.49 -14.39 -26.57
C GLU A 210 11.55 -15.69 -25.76
N ASP A 211 12.75 -16.23 -25.56
CA ASP A 211 13.01 -17.42 -24.75
C ASP A 211 12.66 -17.16 -23.27
N GLY A 212 11.52 -17.70 -22.81
CA GLY A 212 11.04 -17.57 -21.42
C GLY A 212 10.37 -18.83 -20.89
N THR A 213 10.31 -18.95 -19.56
CA THR A 213 9.53 -19.97 -18.87
C THR A 213 8.08 -19.49 -18.73
N PHE A 214 7.18 -20.17 -19.42
CA PHE A 214 5.74 -19.93 -19.26
C PHE A 214 5.18 -20.73 -18.07
N TYR A 215 4.39 -20.07 -17.23
CA TYR A 215 3.73 -20.64 -16.07
C TYR A 215 2.22 -20.60 -16.24
N SER A 216 1.53 -21.72 -15.94
CA SER A 216 0.07 -21.79 -15.94
C SER A 216 -0.44 -22.44 -14.65
N ALA A 217 -1.14 -21.66 -13.84
CA ALA A 217 -1.77 -22.10 -12.61
C ALA A 217 -3.29 -22.11 -12.79
N TYR A 218 -3.92 -23.29 -12.65
CA TYR A 218 -5.37 -23.35 -12.57
C TYR A 218 -5.86 -22.49 -11.39
N ILE A 219 -6.93 -21.70 -11.59
CA ILE A 219 -7.54 -20.86 -10.56
C ILE A 219 -8.86 -21.48 -10.09
N GLY A 220 -9.79 -21.74 -10.99
CA GLY A 220 -11.09 -22.34 -10.68
C GLY A 220 -12.05 -22.19 -11.86
N GLN A 221 -13.28 -22.66 -11.71
CA GLN A 221 -14.34 -22.53 -12.69
C GLN A 221 -15.23 -21.32 -12.37
N SER A 222 -15.62 -20.57 -13.40
CA SER A 222 -16.82 -19.72 -13.37
C SER A 222 -18.01 -20.54 -13.87
N LYS A 223 -18.99 -20.78 -12.99
CA LYS A 223 -20.26 -21.44 -13.31
C LYS A 223 -21.17 -20.54 -14.14
N PHE A 224 -21.08 -19.21 -13.96
CA PHE A 224 -21.87 -18.28 -14.76
C PHE A 224 -21.43 -18.27 -16.22
N LEU A 225 -20.12 -18.20 -16.47
CA LEU A 225 -19.55 -18.25 -17.82
C LEU A 225 -19.54 -19.69 -18.38
N ASN A 226 -19.54 -20.69 -17.49
CA ASN A 226 -19.24 -22.11 -17.76
C ASN A 226 -17.83 -22.29 -18.36
N LEU A 227 -16.84 -21.59 -17.78
CA LEU A 227 -15.45 -21.57 -18.23
C LEU A 227 -14.49 -21.88 -17.09
N GLU A 228 -13.43 -22.63 -17.40
CA GLU A 228 -12.28 -22.81 -16.52
C GLU A 228 -11.36 -21.59 -16.61
N VAL A 229 -10.89 -21.11 -15.46
CA VAL A 229 -10.04 -19.93 -15.34
C VAL A 229 -8.64 -20.35 -14.93
N PHE A 230 -7.65 -19.87 -15.68
CA PHE A 230 -6.23 -20.05 -15.41
C PHE A 230 -5.58 -18.69 -15.16
N HIS A 231 -4.49 -18.72 -14.41
CA HIS A 231 -3.56 -17.61 -14.23
C HIS A 231 -2.28 -17.98 -14.97
N GLU A 232 -1.87 -17.13 -15.87
CA GLU A 232 -0.83 -17.39 -16.85
C GLU A 232 0.18 -16.24 -16.82
N SER A 233 1.48 -16.59 -16.81
CA SER A 233 2.55 -15.61 -16.76
C SER A 233 3.83 -16.06 -17.45
N SER A 234 4.64 -15.08 -17.86
CA SER A 234 5.92 -15.28 -18.55
C SER A 234 7.01 -14.43 -17.91
N ASP A 235 8.16 -15.03 -17.61
CA ASP A 235 9.34 -14.35 -17.06
C ASP A 235 10.07 -13.46 -18.10
N ALA A 236 9.96 -13.79 -19.40
CA ALA A 236 10.49 -12.97 -20.49
C ALA A 236 9.61 -11.73 -20.75
N ALA A 237 8.32 -11.95 -21.01
CA ALA A 237 7.43 -10.88 -21.50
C ALA A 237 6.90 -9.94 -20.39
N ASN A 238 7.14 -10.25 -19.10
CA ASN A 238 6.45 -9.65 -17.95
C ASN A 238 4.91 -9.68 -18.10
N GLU A 239 4.40 -10.71 -18.78
CA GLU A 239 2.98 -10.96 -18.94
C GLU A 239 2.43 -11.63 -17.68
N ASP A 240 1.30 -11.11 -17.18
CA ASP A 240 0.55 -11.64 -16.06
C ASP A 240 -0.94 -11.39 -16.35
N TYR A 241 -1.69 -12.46 -16.61
CA TYR A 241 -3.12 -12.38 -16.88
C TYR A 241 -3.90 -13.63 -16.48
N TYR A 242 -5.20 -13.46 -16.32
CA TYR A 242 -6.17 -14.52 -16.12
C TYR A 242 -6.94 -14.76 -17.41
N THR A 243 -7.03 -16.01 -17.84
CA THR A 243 -7.61 -16.45 -19.12
C THR A 243 -8.73 -17.46 -18.90
N PHE A 244 -9.64 -17.56 -19.86
CA PHE A 244 -10.88 -18.33 -19.76
C PHE A 244 -10.96 -19.39 -20.86
N PHE A 245 -11.28 -20.63 -20.49
CA PHE A 245 -11.25 -21.79 -21.40
C PHE A 245 -12.52 -22.63 -21.32
N GLU A 246 -12.91 -23.22 -22.46
CA GLU A 246 -13.93 -24.26 -22.58
C GLU A 246 -13.25 -25.58 -23.02
N PRO A 247 -12.83 -26.45 -22.09
CA PRO A 247 -11.96 -27.58 -22.42
C PRO A 247 -12.58 -28.60 -23.39
N ILE A 248 -13.91 -28.75 -23.38
CA ILE A 248 -14.63 -29.75 -24.18
C ILE A 248 -14.63 -29.39 -25.68
N SER A 249 -14.69 -28.09 -26.00
CA SER A 249 -14.77 -27.62 -27.39
C SER A 249 -13.40 -27.29 -27.99
N ALA A 250 -12.35 -27.20 -27.15
CA ALA A 250 -11.04 -26.63 -27.48
C ALA A 250 -11.11 -25.21 -28.08
N VAL A 251 -12.22 -24.48 -27.88
CA VAL A 251 -12.37 -23.12 -28.40
C VAL A 251 -11.76 -22.12 -27.42
N LYS A 252 -10.76 -21.38 -27.91
CA LYS A 252 -10.15 -20.24 -27.22
C LYS A 252 -11.15 -19.08 -27.16
N PHE A 253 -11.39 -18.54 -25.96
CA PHE A 253 -12.22 -17.35 -25.78
C PHE A 253 -11.34 -16.10 -25.91
N ASN A 254 -11.87 -15.04 -26.53
CA ASN A 254 -11.20 -13.74 -26.60
C ASN A 254 -11.47 -12.94 -25.32
N MET A 255 -11.02 -13.50 -24.19
CA MET A 255 -11.32 -13.02 -22.85
C MET A 255 -10.09 -13.17 -21.96
N TYR A 256 -9.69 -12.08 -21.32
CA TYR A 256 -8.62 -12.06 -20.33
C TYR A 256 -8.85 -10.94 -19.31
N ALA A 257 -8.19 -11.04 -18.16
CA ALA A 257 -8.16 -10.00 -17.14
C ALA A 257 -6.72 -9.80 -16.63
N VAL A 258 -6.26 -8.56 -16.47
CA VAL A 258 -4.87 -8.21 -16.03
C VAL A 258 -4.76 -8.15 -14.49
N GLY A 259 -5.69 -8.81 -13.83
CA GLY A 259 -5.85 -8.92 -12.37
C GLY A 259 -7.01 -9.88 -12.10
N TYR A 260 -7.12 -10.37 -10.86
CA TYR A 260 -8.09 -11.41 -10.51
C TYR A 260 -9.51 -11.01 -10.97
N PRO A 261 -10.18 -11.86 -11.78
CA PRO A 261 -11.46 -11.49 -12.38
C PRO A 261 -12.60 -11.60 -11.37
N GLN A 262 -13.34 -10.50 -11.18
CA GLN A 262 -14.63 -10.52 -10.50
C GLN A 262 -15.73 -10.63 -11.57
N VAL A 263 -16.28 -11.83 -11.72
CA VAL A 263 -17.43 -12.10 -12.61
C VAL A 263 -18.70 -11.68 -11.88
N LEU A 264 -19.51 -10.80 -12.48
CA LEU A 264 -20.75 -10.27 -11.91
C LEU A 264 -21.98 -10.75 -12.73
N PRO A 265 -22.60 -11.89 -12.37
CA PRO A 265 -23.69 -12.49 -13.14
C PRO A 265 -24.88 -11.55 -13.36
N VAL A 266 -25.27 -10.79 -12.34
CA VAL A 266 -26.42 -9.86 -12.39
C VAL A 266 -26.25 -8.69 -13.37
N ARG A 267 -25.03 -8.45 -13.86
CA ARG A 267 -24.74 -7.47 -14.92
C ARG A 267 -24.19 -8.10 -16.19
N ASN A 268 -24.02 -9.43 -16.24
CA ASN A 268 -23.33 -10.13 -17.33
C ASN A 268 -21.97 -9.45 -17.64
N CYS A 269 -21.20 -9.14 -16.59
CA CYS A 269 -19.95 -8.39 -16.67
C CYS A 269 -18.80 -9.15 -15.99
N ILE A 270 -17.58 -8.81 -16.40
CA ILE A 270 -16.33 -9.20 -15.76
C ILE A 270 -15.57 -7.91 -15.47
N SER A 271 -15.11 -7.73 -14.25
CA SER A 271 -14.23 -6.63 -13.88
C SER A 271 -12.91 -7.16 -13.33
N TRP A 272 -11.90 -6.29 -13.29
CA TRP A 272 -10.68 -6.50 -12.53
C TRP A 272 -10.11 -5.17 -12.08
N VAL A 273 -9.25 -5.24 -11.07
CA VAL A 273 -8.37 -4.15 -10.66
C VAL A 273 -6.92 -4.62 -10.71
N THR A 274 -6.01 -3.74 -11.09
CA THR A 274 -4.57 -4.04 -11.10
C THR A 274 -3.72 -2.82 -10.78
N SER A 275 -2.45 -3.06 -10.45
CA SER A 275 -1.47 -2.00 -10.18
C SER A 275 -0.75 -1.63 -11.46
N ASN A 276 -1.02 -0.43 -11.98
CA ASN A 276 -0.40 0.06 -13.22
C ASN A 276 1.11 0.22 -13.03
N SER A 277 1.94 -0.12 -14.02
CA SER A 277 3.41 -0.01 -13.90
C SER A 277 3.90 1.44 -13.79
N SER A 278 3.15 2.42 -14.33
CA SER A 278 3.52 3.84 -14.28
C SER A 278 2.97 4.55 -13.04
N VAL A 279 1.65 4.66 -12.90
CA VAL A 279 1.01 5.49 -11.86
C VAL A 279 -0.27 4.83 -11.37
N GLY A 280 -0.40 4.71 -10.04
CA GLY A 280 -1.60 4.24 -9.36
C GLY A 280 -2.13 2.88 -9.87
N SER A 281 -3.43 2.79 -10.10
CA SER A 281 -4.15 1.54 -10.34
C SER A 281 -5.21 1.65 -11.42
N ASP A 282 -5.35 0.56 -12.17
CA ASP A 282 -6.35 0.43 -13.22
C ASP A 282 -7.59 -0.30 -12.68
N PHE A 283 -8.77 0.19 -13.05
CA PHE A 283 -10.06 -0.47 -12.82
C PHE A 283 -10.75 -0.65 -14.16
N VAL A 284 -11.12 -1.90 -14.49
CA VAL A 284 -11.78 -2.26 -15.74
C VAL A 284 -13.10 -2.95 -15.45
N ILE A 285 -14.12 -2.63 -16.25
CA ILE A 285 -15.38 -3.38 -16.35
C ILE A 285 -15.63 -3.66 -17.84
N SER A 286 -15.80 -4.94 -18.16
CA SER A 286 -16.14 -5.43 -19.50
C SER A 286 -17.45 -6.21 -19.43
N LYS A 287 -18.26 -6.10 -20.48
CA LYS A 287 -19.46 -6.93 -20.67
C LYS A 287 -19.05 -8.27 -21.26
N TYR A 288 -19.59 -9.37 -20.74
CA TYR A 288 -19.43 -10.68 -21.38
C TYR A 288 -20.34 -10.77 -22.60
N VAL A 289 -19.81 -11.24 -23.74
CA VAL A 289 -20.56 -11.42 -24.99
C VAL A 289 -20.51 -12.90 -25.39
N PRO A 290 -21.47 -13.73 -24.93
CA PRO A 290 -21.45 -15.18 -25.15
C PRO A 290 -21.38 -15.59 -26.62
N GLN A 291 -22.05 -14.84 -27.50
CA GLN A 291 -22.12 -15.09 -28.94
C GLN A 291 -20.76 -14.95 -29.63
N GLU A 292 -19.92 -14.04 -29.12
CA GLU A 292 -18.58 -13.74 -29.64
C GLU A 292 -17.49 -14.52 -28.90
N LYS A 293 -17.86 -15.30 -27.87
CA LYS A 293 -16.93 -15.94 -26.92
C LYS A 293 -15.88 -14.94 -26.41
N GLY A 294 -16.34 -13.73 -26.11
CA GLY A 294 -15.50 -12.56 -25.93
C GLY A 294 -16.04 -11.59 -24.87
N GLN A 295 -15.37 -10.44 -24.74
CA GLN A 295 -15.79 -9.37 -23.85
C GLN A 295 -15.67 -7.99 -24.53
N GLU A 296 -16.63 -7.11 -24.23
CA GLU A 296 -16.71 -5.74 -24.75
C GLU A 296 -16.34 -4.76 -23.62
N GLY A 297 -15.32 -3.93 -23.80
CA GLY A 297 -14.86 -2.97 -22.79
C GLY A 297 -15.88 -1.85 -22.53
N LEU A 298 -16.49 -1.83 -21.34
CA LEU A 298 -17.48 -0.82 -20.96
C LEU A 298 -16.85 0.39 -20.29
N LEU A 299 -15.94 0.16 -19.33
CA LEU A 299 -15.27 1.20 -18.56
C LEU A 299 -13.82 0.79 -18.25
N TYR A 300 -12.90 1.70 -18.51
CA TYR A 300 -11.52 1.68 -18.01
C TYR A 300 -11.25 2.99 -17.27
N VAL A 301 -10.55 2.93 -16.13
CA VAL A 301 -10.13 4.08 -15.34
C VAL A 301 -8.73 3.85 -14.79
N ASN A 302 -7.80 4.79 -15.04
CA ASN A 302 -6.49 4.82 -14.38
C ASN A 302 -6.52 5.79 -13.20
N PHE A 303 -6.72 5.27 -11.99
CA PHE A 303 -6.59 6.03 -10.73
C PHE A 303 -5.11 6.30 -10.44
N THR A 304 -4.82 7.44 -9.79
CA THR A 304 -3.43 7.91 -9.61
C THR A 304 -2.84 7.63 -8.22
N ASN A 305 -3.66 7.65 -7.16
CA ASN A 305 -3.17 7.88 -5.79
C ASN A 305 -3.05 6.62 -4.90
N PHE A 306 -3.31 5.42 -5.42
CA PHE A 306 -3.20 4.15 -4.68
C PHE A 306 -2.78 2.99 -5.59
N LYS A 307 -2.31 1.90 -4.98
CA LYS A 307 -1.97 0.61 -5.62
C LYS A 307 -2.90 -0.48 -5.12
N ILE A 308 -3.20 -1.50 -5.92
CA ILE A 308 -3.93 -2.69 -5.44
C ILE A 308 -3.01 -3.48 -4.51
N ALA A 309 -3.52 -3.83 -3.33
CA ALA A 309 -2.77 -4.60 -2.34
C ALA A 309 -2.88 -6.10 -2.55
N ASP A 310 -4.06 -6.56 -2.97
CA ASP A 310 -4.41 -7.94 -3.23
C ASP A 310 -5.66 -7.93 -4.13
N ASP A 311 -5.51 -8.35 -5.38
CA ASP A 311 -6.57 -8.36 -6.39
C ASP A 311 -7.70 -9.37 -6.05
N LYS A 312 -7.37 -10.44 -5.33
CA LYS A 312 -8.32 -11.41 -4.78
C LYS A 312 -9.13 -10.84 -3.61
N LYS A 313 -8.68 -9.73 -3.01
CA LYS A 313 -9.44 -8.90 -2.06
C LYS A 313 -10.18 -7.75 -2.76
N ALA A 314 -10.60 -7.93 -4.00
CA ALA A 314 -11.55 -7.06 -4.67
C ALA A 314 -12.84 -7.83 -5.05
N PHE A 315 -14.00 -7.19 -4.86
CA PHE A 315 -15.31 -7.84 -5.04
C PHE A 315 -16.48 -6.85 -5.23
N TRP A 316 -17.57 -7.32 -5.85
CA TRP A 316 -18.85 -6.60 -5.90
C TRP A 316 -19.75 -6.95 -4.71
N ALA A 317 -20.16 -5.95 -3.93
CA ALA A 317 -21.13 -6.10 -2.84
C ALA A 317 -22.59 -5.95 -3.29
N ASP A 318 -22.81 -5.18 -4.36
CA ASP A 318 -24.09 -5.07 -5.04
C ASP A 318 -23.83 -4.74 -6.53
N LYS A 319 -24.87 -4.49 -7.33
CA LYS A 319 -24.73 -4.21 -8.77
C LYS A 319 -23.82 -3.01 -9.08
N ASN A 320 -23.72 -2.02 -8.19
CA ASN A 320 -22.98 -0.76 -8.36
C ASN A 320 -21.77 -0.62 -7.44
N THR A 321 -21.75 -1.31 -6.30
CA THR A 321 -20.71 -1.12 -5.29
C THR A 321 -19.63 -2.19 -5.39
N PHE A 322 -18.43 -1.77 -5.78
CA PHE A 322 -17.20 -2.55 -5.77
C PHE A 322 -16.33 -2.16 -4.58
N TYR A 323 -15.66 -3.12 -3.95
CA TYR A 323 -14.70 -2.90 -2.87
C TYR A 323 -13.33 -3.46 -3.28
N ALA A 324 -12.26 -2.83 -2.82
CA ALA A 324 -10.88 -3.29 -3.04
C ALA A 324 -9.98 -3.01 -1.83
N ALA A 325 -9.05 -3.92 -1.55
CA ALA A 325 -7.92 -3.67 -0.65
C ALA A 325 -6.75 -3.01 -1.41
N VAL A 326 -6.20 -1.94 -0.84
CA VAL A 326 -5.21 -1.08 -1.51
C VAL A 326 -4.09 -0.61 -0.58
N TYR A 327 -3.03 -0.11 -1.18
CA TYR A 327 -1.91 0.56 -0.53
C TYR A 327 -1.79 2.02 -1.00
N PRO A 328 -1.39 2.97 -0.13
CA PRO A 328 -0.94 4.29 -0.58
C PRO A 328 0.23 4.17 -1.56
N LEU A 329 0.26 5.01 -2.60
CA LEU A 329 1.22 4.92 -3.71
C LEU A 329 2.69 4.80 -3.27
N ASN A 330 3.09 5.55 -2.24
CA ASN A 330 4.46 5.62 -1.74
C ASN A 330 4.74 4.68 -0.55
N SER A 331 3.80 3.79 -0.22
CA SER A 331 4.03 2.80 0.82
C SER A 331 4.82 1.62 0.26
N ALA A 332 5.80 1.15 1.02
CA ALA A 332 6.66 0.03 0.68
C ALA A 332 6.80 -0.88 1.90
N PRO A 333 6.89 -2.22 1.73
CA PRO A 333 7.16 -3.11 2.83
C PRO A 333 8.60 -2.88 3.31
N ALA A 334 8.81 -2.87 4.62
CA ALA A 334 10.13 -2.78 5.22
C ALA A 334 10.48 -4.10 5.90
N LYS A 335 11.77 -4.33 6.18
CA LYS A 335 12.23 -5.59 6.77
C LYS A 335 11.53 -5.86 8.11
N GLY A 336 10.70 -6.91 8.16
CA GLY A 336 9.92 -7.26 9.35
C GLY A 336 8.66 -6.39 9.59
N LYS A 337 8.25 -5.56 8.63
CA LYS A 337 7.07 -4.70 8.68
C LYS A 337 6.17 -4.99 7.48
N VAL A 338 4.86 -5.12 7.72
CA VAL A 338 3.86 -5.25 6.65
C VAL A 338 3.30 -3.85 6.33
N GLN A 339 3.12 -3.52 5.05
CA GLN A 339 2.42 -2.29 4.66
C GLN A 339 1.01 -2.29 5.24
N LYS A 340 0.57 -1.14 5.74
CA LYS A 340 -0.82 -0.97 6.15
C LYS A 340 -1.75 -0.90 4.94
N MET A 341 -2.59 -1.91 4.76
CA MET A 341 -3.70 -1.85 3.80
C MET A 341 -4.72 -0.78 4.22
N ALA A 342 -5.28 -0.12 3.22
CA ALA A 342 -6.53 0.63 3.31
C ALA A 342 -7.59 -0.07 2.45
N PHE A 343 -8.86 0.31 2.62
CA PHE A 343 -9.98 -0.30 1.92
C PHE A 343 -10.76 0.77 1.18
N LEU A 344 -11.07 0.52 -0.09
CA LEU A 344 -11.84 1.42 -0.93
C LEU A 344 -13.22 0.86 -1.21
N LYS A 345 -14.17 1.79 -1.34
CA LYS A 345 -15.51 1.57 -1.89
C LYS A 345 -15.64 2.44 -3.14
N ILE A 346 -15.88 1.78 -4.27
CA ILE A 346 -16.12 2.41 -5.57
C ILE A 346 -17.60 2.17 -5.90
N GLN A 347 -18.36 3.23 -6.12
CA GLN A 347 -19.77 3.15 -6.52
C GLN A 347 -19.92 3.67 -7.94
N VAL A 348 -20.14 2.78 -8.91
CA VAL A 348 -20.38 3.16 -10.30
C VAL A 348 -21.83 3.59 -10.53
N LYS A 349 -22.07 4.52 -11.45
CA LYS A 349 -23.43 5.00 -11.76
C LYS A 349 -24.26 3.93 -12.48
N GLU A 350 -25.57 3.88 -12.20
CA GLU A 350 -26.46 2.85 -12.76
C GLU A 350 -26.66 2.95 -14.27
N ASN A 351 -26.73 4.16 -14.81
CA ASN A 351 -27.30 4.48 -16.13
C ASN A 351 -26.42 4.01 -17.31
N TRP A 352 -25.43 3.17 -17.06
CA TRP A 352 -24.17 3.12 -17.80
C TRP A 352 -23.78 1.72 -18.28
N PHE A 353 -24.43 0.71 -17.72
CA PHE A 353 -24.25 -0.72 -18.00
C PHE A 353 -25.54 -1.25 -18.62
#